data_AF-A0AAN5I8K8-F1
#
_entry.id   AF-A0AAN5I8K8-F1
#
_cell.length_a   1.000
_cell.length_b   1.000
_cell.length_c   1.000
_cell.angle_alpha   90.00
_cell.angle_beta   90.00
_cell.angle_gamma   90.00
#
_symmetry.space_group_name_H-M   'P 1'
#
loop_
_entity.id
_entity.type
_entity.pdbx_description
1 polymer ?
#
loop_
_entity_poly.entity_id
_entity_poly.type
_entity_poly.pdbx_seq_one_letter_code
_entity_poly.pdbx_strand_id
1 'polypeptide(L)'
;EVEIKDVVYSEFVGLLKVIQPGFYALDNRCDLEEFNFHDILDLAGRFKIEEARVQCILYLRHSPYIQPYDDYKLHIAKNYNLPLNLKPIETRNSFTAPTEFSNFVLIVEGKKLHANKEYLAAHSPIFATMFFGEFAGKRKEEVEIKDVVYEEFIDLLNVIHPGFTAITAASVTHILKLAHKYQMKEALAQSERFLIRTSKFEKEEKLIMADMYHLEVLSERTLNNIFCVFEMSDITRDNFSDQMAKKITERTWKLIDEYRDNHNNEDVCD
;
A
#
# COMPACT_ATOMS: atom_id res chain seq x y z
N GLU A 1 -7.08 -31.19 11.93
CA GLU A 1 -7.37 -29.97 12.73
C GLU A 1 -6.27 -29.82 13.77
N VAL A 2 -5.86 -28.59 14.07
CA VAL A 2 -4.84 -28.29 15.09
C VAL A 2 -5.48 -27.34 16.10
N GLU A 3 -5.49 -27.73 17.37
CA GLU A 3 -5.97 -26.89 18.47
C GLU A 3 -4.82 -26.03 19.00
N ILE A 4 -4.98 -24.71 18.97
CA ILE A 4 -4.02 -23.76 19.55
C ILE A 4 -4.54 -23.36 20.92
N LYS A 5 -3.82 -23.77 21.97
CA LYS A 5 -4.15 -23.46 23.36
C LYS A 5 -3.42 -22.20 23.83
N ASP A 6 -3.93 -21.58 24.90
CA ASP A 6 -3.30 -20.46 25.59
C ASP A 6 -3.11 -19.20 24.73
N VAL A 7 -4.08 -18.92 23.88
CA VAL A 7 -4.14 -17.71 23.05
C VAL A 7 -5.54 -17.12 23.11
N VAL A 8 -5.64 -15.79 23.22
CA VAL A 8 -6.93 -15.10 23.12
C VAL A 8 -7.35 -15.07 21.65
N TYR A 9 -8.60 -15.47 21.38
CA TYR A 9 -9.11 -15.60 20.01
C TYR A 9 -8.95 -14.32 19.18
N SER A 10 -9.30 -13.16 19.74
CA SER A 10 -9.17 -11.87 19.05
C SER A 10 -7.72 -11.53 18.71
N GLU A 11 -6.78 -11.76 19.62
CA GLU A 11 -5.35 -11.53 19.38
C GLU A 11 -4.80 -12.42 18.27
N PHE A 12 -5.21 -13.70 18.25
CA PHE A 12 -4.79 -14.63 17.20
C PHE A 12 -5.37 -14.24 15.84
N VAL A 13 -6.64 -13.83 15.80
CA VAL A 13 -7.25 -13.27 14.58
C VAL A 13 -6.52 -12.02 14.12
N GLY A 14 -6.12 -11.14 15.06
CA GLY A 14 -5.28 -9.98 14.78
C GLY A 14 -3.92 -10.36 14.18
N LEU A 15 -3.25 -11.36 14.75
CA LEU A 15 -1.99 -11.89 14.19
C LEU A 15 -2.19 -12.47 12.80
N LEU A 16 -3.25 -13.25 12.57
CA LEU A 16 -3.58 -13.79 11.26
C LEU A 16 -3.84 -12.68 10.24
N LYS A 17 -4.53 -11.61 10.64
CA LYS A 17 -4.71 -10.42 9.80
C LYS A 17 -3.37 -9.78 9.45
N VAL A 18 -2.47 -9.57 10.41
CA VAL A 18 -1.14 -8.99 10.15
C VAL A 18 -0.35 -9.81 9.12
N ILE A 19 -0.37 -11.15 9.23
CA ILE A 19 0.39 -12.00 8.30
C ILE A 19 -0.34 -12.28 6.98
N GLN A 20 -1.60 -11.86 6.84
CA GLN A 20 -2.39 -12.22 5.68
C GLN A 20 -1.83 -11.50 4.43
N PRO A 21 -1.60 -12.24 3.33
CA PRO A 21 -1.15 -11.64 2.07
C PRO A 21 -2.09 -10.48 1.68
N GLY A 22 -1.54 -9.26 1.67
CA GLY A 22 -2.28 -8.06 1.24
C GLY A 22 -2.85 -7.21 2.37
N PHE A 23 -2.89 -7.72 3.60
CA PHE A 23 -3.34 -6.94 4.74
C PHE A 23 -2.23 -6.06 5.33
N TYR A 24 -1.44 -5.41 4.47
CA TYR A 24 -0.52 -4.32 4.87
C TYR A 24 -1.30 -3.02 5.14
N ALA A 25 -2.63 -3.11 5.25
CA ALA A 25 -3.53 -2.00 5.48
C ALA A 25 -3.65 -1.64 6.97
N LEU A 26 -2.50 -1.40 7.58
CA LEU A 26 -2.43 -0.81 8.91
C LEU A 26 -2.96 0.64 8.99
N ASP A 27 -3.42 1.26 7.88
CA ASP A 27 -3.82 2.67 7.85
C ASP A 27 -5.21 2.92 7.23
N ASN A 28 -6.01 1.87 6.98
CA ASN A 28 -7.41 2.05 6.57
C ASN A 28 -8.31 1.88 7.80
N ARG A 29 -9.03 2.94 8.13
CA ARG A 29 -9.78 3.23 9.36
C ARG A 29 -10.99 2.32 9.67
N CYS A 30 -10.91 0.99 9.56
CA CYS A 30 -12.05 0.14 9.93
C CYS A 30 -11.73 -1.10 10.76
N ASP A 31 -10.60 -1.79 10.54
CA ASP A 31 -10.53 -3.19 11.01
C ASP A 31 -9.52 -3.48 12.13
N LEU A 32 -8.83 -2.45 12.64
CA LEU A 32 -7.75 -2.62 13.64
C LEU A 32 -7.90 -1.80 14.92
N GLU A 33 -8.90 -0.93 15.04
CA GLU A 33 -9.21 -0.25 16.31
C GLU A 33 -9.61 -1.25 17.43
N GLU A 34 -9.98 -2.48 17.06
CA GLU A 34 -10.35 -3.55 18.00
C GLU A 34 -9.15 -4.31 18.60
N PHE A 35 -7.92 -4.17 18.06
CA PHE A 35 -6.81 -5.04 18.46
C PHE A 35 -5.65 -4.28 19.13
N ASN A 36 -5.17 -4.84 20.24
CA ASN A 36 -3.99 -4.35 20.93
C ASN A 36 -2.72 -4.86 20.24
N PHE A 37 -1.99 -3.97 19.57
CA PHE A 37 -0.76 -4.31 18.84
C PHE A 37 0.38 -4.81 19.72
N HIS A 38 0.39 -4.52 21.02
CA HIS A 38 1.38 -5.11 21.94
C HIS A 38 1.15 -6.61 22.09
N ASP A 39 -0.12 -7.03 22.19
CA ASP A 39 -0.48 -8.43 22.34
C ASP A 39 -0.21 -9.20 21.04
N ILE A 40 -0.50 -8.60 19.87
CA ILE A 40 -0.14 -9.18 18.57
C ILE A 40 1.39 -9.32 18.44
N LEU A 41 2.17 -8.32 18.87
CA LEU A 41 3.63 -8.35 18.81
C LEU A 41 4.22 -9.45 19.72
N ASP A 42 3.69 -9.61 20.94
CA ASP A 42 4.09 -10.70 21.84
C ASP A 42 3.74 -12.06 21.24
N LEU A 43 2.53 -12.19 20.69
CA LEU A 43 2.06 -13.40 20.03
C LEU A 43 2.92 -13.74 18.81
N ALA A 44 3.26 -12.75 17.98
CA ALA A 44 4.19 -12.90 16.88
C ALA A 44 5.58 -13.38 17.34
N GLY A 45 6.05 -12.89 18.49
CA GLY A 45 7.26 -13.39 19.16
C GLY A 45 7.15 -14.85 19.60
N ARG A 46 6.04 -15.23 20.25
CA ARG A 46 5.76 -16.61 20.71
C ARG A 46 5.72 -17.60 19.54
N PHE A 47 5.07 -17.22 18.44
CA PHE A 47 5.00 -18.03 17.22
C PHE A 47 6.25 -17.90 16.33
N LYS A 48 7.22 -17.06 16.70
CA LYS A 48 8.45 -16.78 15.94
C LYS A 48 8.18 -16.31 14.50
N ILE A 49 7.12 -15.54 14.30
CA ILE A 49 6.76 -14.95 13.02
C ILE A 49 7.42 -13.58 12.93
N GLU A 50 8.72 -13.58 12.61
CA GLU A 50 9.54 -12.35 12.59
C GLU A 50 8.96 -11.29 11.66
N GLU A 51 8.35 -11.68 10.55
CA GLU A 51 7.70 -10.72 9.66
C GLU A 51 6.53 -9.98 10.32
N ALA A 52 5.65 -10.71 11.01
CA ALA A 52 4.53 -10.13 11.76
C ALA A 52 5.04 -9.18 12.84
N ARG A 53 6.15 -9.54 13.50
CA ARG A 53 6.80 -8.65 14.47
C ARG A 53 7.23 -7.36 13.80
N VAL A 54 8.01 -7.44 12.70
CA VAL A 54 8.51 -6.26 11.99
C VAL A 54 7.34 -5.38 11.49
N GLN A 55 6.25 -5.98 11.03
CA GLN A 55 5.04 -5.24 10.64
C GLN A 55 4.36 -4.53 11.80
N CYS A 56 4.16 -5.19 12.94
CA CYS A 56 3.62 -4.56 14.14
C CYS A 56 4.52 -3.40 14.60
N ILE A 57 5.83 -3.58 14.55
CA ILE A 57 6.81 -2.56 14.94
C ILE A 57 6.75 -1.34 14.02
N LEU A 58 6.69 -1.56 12.70
CA LEU A 58 6.60 -0.47 11.74
C LEU A 58 5.25 0.24 11.83
N TYR A 59 4.17 -0.48 12.13
CA TYR A 59 2.90 0.15 12.47
C TYR A 59 3.03 1.09 13.68
N LEU A 60 3.54 0.55 14.79
CA LEU A 60 3.71 1.32 16.04
C LEU A 60 4.64 2.53 15.83
N ARG A 61 5.60 2.46 14.90
CA ARG A 61 6.49 3.57 14.56
C ARG A 61 5.84 4.65 13.68
N HIS A 62 5.02 4.25 12.72
CA HIS A 62 4.51 5.12 11.65
C HIS A 62 3.01 5.45 11.74
N SER A 63 2.29 4.89 12.72
CA SER A 63 0.86 5.18 12.93
C SER A 63 0.66 6.66 13.23
N PRO A 64 -0.18 7.37 12.44
CA PRO A 64 -0.49 8.78 12.68
C PRO A 64 -1.38 9.01 13.91
N TYR A 65 -1.91 7.93 14.52
CA TYR A 65 -2.82 7.99 15.67
C TYR A 65 -2.11 7.83 17.02
N ILE A 66 -0.82 7.46 17.02
CA ILE A 66 0.00 7.45 18.23
C ILE A 66 0.54 8.86 18.42
N GLN A 67 0.08 9.55 19.47
CA GLN A 67 0.51 10.92 19.75
C GLN A 67 2.05 10.99 19.86
N PRO A 68 2.68 12.04 19.31
CA PRO A 68 4.14 12.16 19.13
C PRO A 68 4.88 12.51 20.42
N TYR A 69 4.50 11.95 21.56
CA TYR A 69 5.39 11.99 22.72
C TYR A 69 6.46 10.92 22.53
N ASP A 70 7.68 11.39 22.31
CA ASP A 70 8.90 10.63 22.02
C ASP A 70 9.15 9.44 22.96
N ASP A 71 8.54 9.44 24.15
CA ASP A 71 8.62 8.37 25.13
C ASP A 71 7.95 7.05 24.71
N TYR A 72 6.84 7.07 23.95
CA TYR A 72 6.14 5.82 23.61
C TYR A 72 6.90 5.00 22.56
N LYS A 73 7.46 5.66 21.54
CA LYS A 73 8.32 5.02 20.53
C LYS A 73 9.62 4.50 21.15
N LEU A 74 10.21 5.27 22.07
CA LEU A 74 11.42 4.88 22.79
C LEU A 74 11.15 3.75 23.79
N HIS A 75 9.98 3.72 24.43
CA HIS A 75 9.53 2.66 25.33
C HIS A 75 9.35 1.34 24.59
N ILE A 76 8.71 1.35 23.42
CA ILE A 76 8.57 0.17 22.55
C ILE A 76 9.95 -0.31 22.08
N ALA A 77 10.80 0.60 21.59
CA ALA A 77 12.13 0.23 21.13
C ALA A 77 13.00 -0.38 22.25
N LYS A 78 12.89 0.13 23.48
CA LYS A 78 13.59 -0.37 24.66
C LYS A 78 13.04 -1.72 25.15
N ASN A 79 11.72 -1.88 25.28
CA ASN A 79 11.11 -3.11 25.81
C ASN A 79 11.32 -4.31 24.88
N TYR A 80 11.32 -4.09 23.58
CA TYR A 80 11.45 -5.18 22.59
C TYR A 80 12.87 -5.30 22.00
N ASN A 81 13.85 -4.57 22.54
CA ASN A 81 15.25 -4.57 22.09
C ASN A 81 15.41 -4.31 20.58
N LEU A 82 14.58 -3.43 20.05
CA LEU A 82 14.51 -3.17 18.62
C LEU A 82 15.58 -2.18 18.19
N PRO A 83 16.31 -2.44 17.09
CA PRO A 83 17.17 -1.43 16.52
C PRO A 83 16.31 -0.21 16.16
N LEU A 84 16.56 0.93 16.82
CA LEU A 84 15.96 2.22 16.45
C LEU A 84 16.24 2.57 14.97
N ASN A 85 17.28 1.95 14.40
CA ASN A 85 17.66 1.98 13.00
C ASN A 85 17.43 0.63 12.30
N LEU A 86 16.25 0.02 12.43
CA LEU A 86 15.83 -1.01 11.48
C LEU A 86 15.74 -0.35 10.10
N LYS A 87 16.78 -0.57 9.28
CA LYS A 87 16.66 -0.33 7.85
C LYS A 87 15.53 -1.25 7.34
N PRO A 88 14.71 -0.81 6.38
CA PRO A 88 13.86 -1.74 5.63
C PRO A 88 14.69 -2.97 5.27
N ILE A 89 14.09 -4.16 5.31
CA ILE A 89 14.78 -5.37 4.86
C ILE A 89 15.02 -5.18 3.35
N GLU A 90 16.20 -4.66 2.98
CA GLU A 90 16.60 -4.32 1.62
C GLU A 90 16.88 -5.55 0.75
N THR A 91 16.48 -6.75 1.17
CA THR A 91 16.62 -7.95 0.34
C THR A 91 15.49 -8.00 -0.67
N ARG A 92 15.62 -7.20 -1.74
CA ARG A 92 14.82 -7.34 -2.96
C ARG A 92 14.89 -8.81 -3.40
N ASN A 93 13.77 -9.50 -3.35
CA ASN A 93 13.71 -10.92 -3.67
C ASN A 93 13.83 -11.07 -5.19
N SER A 94 14.78 -11.88 -5.66
CA SER A 94 15.03 -12.04 -7.09
C SER A 94 14.07 -13.02 -7.76
N PHE A 95 13.43 -13.90 -6.98
CA PHE A 95 12.56 -15.00 -7.46
C PHE A 95 13.24 -15.93 -8.48
N THR A 96 14.56 -15.86 -8.65
CA THR A 96 15.30 -16.63 -9.68
C THR A 96 15.55 -18.08 -9.30
N ALA A 97 15.30 -18.45 -8.04
CA ALA A 97 15.47 -19.80 -7.53
C ALA A 97 14.20 -20.26 -6.81
N PRO A 98 13.86 -21.56 -6.87
CA PRO A 98 12.73 -22.10 -6.13
C PRO A 98 12.99 -22.02 -4.62
N THR A 99 11.93 -21.72 -3.88
CA THR A 99 11.85 -21.86 -2.42
C THR A 99 11.00 -23.09 -2.07
N GLU A 100 10.94 -23.45 -0.80
CA GLU A 100 10.03 -24.51 -0.32
C GLU A 100 8.55 -24.20 -0.56
N PHE A 101 8.20 -22.93 -0.77
CA PHE A 101 6.83 -22.47 -1.06
C PHE A 101 6.57 -22.26 -2.55
N SER A 102 7.59 -22.37 -3.41
CA SER A 102 7.45 -22.19 -4.84
C SER A 102 6.83 -23.43 -5.47
N ASN A 103 5.66 -23.27 -6.10
CA ASN A 103 4.94 -24.36 -6.77
C ASN A 103 4.66 -24.08 -8.25
N PHE A 104 5.22 -22.98 -8.79
CA PHE A 104 4.98 -22.55 -10.17
C PHE A 104 6.08 -21.64 -10.71
N VAL A 105 6.14 -21.53 -12.04
CA VAL A 105 7.10 -20.69 -12.76
C VAL A 105 6.37 -19.68 -13.64
N LEU A 106 6.67 -18.40 -13.48
CA LEU A 106 6.32 -17.34 -14.43
C LEU A 106 7.50 -17.10 -15.37
N ILE A 107 7.22 -16.87 -16.65
CA ILE A 107 8.22 -16.48 -17.64
C ILE A 107 7.95 -15.03 -18.02
N VAL A 108 8.90 -14.13 -17.75
CA VAL A 108 8.80 -12.70 -18.10
C VAL A 108 10.03 -12.34 -18.91
N GLU A 109 9.85 -11.84 -20.13
CA GLU A 109 10.95 -11.57 -21.08
C GLU A 109 11.91 -12.77 -21.25
N GLY A 110 11.36 -13.99 -21.29
CA GLY A 110 12.13 -15.24 -21.41
C GLY A 110 12.87 -15.68 -20.14
N LYS A 111 12.81 -14.92 -19.04
CA LYS A 111 13.44 -15.25 -17.76
C LYS A 111 12.44 -15.93 -16.82
N LYS A 112 12.88 -16.95 -16.10
CA LYS A 112 12.06 -17.73 -15.16
C LYS A 112 12.03 -17.10 -13.77
N LEU A 113 10.82 -16.96 -13.22
CA LEU A 113 10.54 -16.51 -11.86
C LEU A 113 9.76 -17.60 -11.11
N HIS A 114 10.27 -18.04 -9.98
CA HIS A 114 9.64 -19.04 -9.13
C HIS A 114 8.68 -18.38 -8.15
N ALA A 115 7.42 -18.77 -8.20
CA ALA A 115 6.34 -18.16 -7.42
C ALA A 115 5.39 -19.20 -6.83
N ASN A 116 4.44 -18.72 -6.03
CA ASN A 116 3.34 -19.51 -5.47
C ASN A 116 2.02 -19.08 -6.12
N LYS A 117 1.27 -20.03 -6.71
CA LYS A 117 0.01 -19.73 -7.43
C LYS A 117 -1.06 -19.17 -6.51
N GLU A 118 -1.26 -19.82 -5.36
CA GLU A 118 -2.28 -19.48 -4.39
C GLU A 118 -2.03 -18.07 -3.86
N TYR A 119 -0.77 -17.73 -3.60
CA TYR A 119 -0.35 -16.40 -3.18
C TYR A 119 -0.70 -15.32 -4.22
N LEU A 120 -0.27 -15.53 -5.47
CA LEU A 120 -0.55 -14.57 -6.54
C LEU A 120 -2.05 -14.44 -6.83
N ALA A 121 -2.80 -15.55 -6.75
CA ALA A 121 -4.24 -15.56 -6.92
C ALA A 121 -4.98 -14.83 -5.78
N ALA A 122 -4.48 -14.95 -4.54
CA ALA A 122 -5.04 -14.22 -3.41
C ALA A 122 -4.94 -12.69 -3.60
N HIS A 123 -3.88 -12.22 -4.25
CA HIS A 123 -3.63 -10.80 -4.52
C HIS A 123 -4.22 -10.27 -5.84
N SER A 124 -4.62 -11.16 -6.75
CA SER A 124 -5.00 -10.76 -8.10
C SER A 124 -6.10 -11.67 -8.64
N PRO A 125 -7.32 -11.13 -8.84
CA PRO A 125 -8.39 -11.83 -9.55
C PRO A 125 -7.98 -12.31 -10.95
N ILE A 126 -7.08 -11.56 -11.62
CA ILE A 126 -6.52 -11.94 -12.91
C ILE A 126 -5.68 -13.21 -12.78
N PHE A 127 -4.78 -13.28 -11.80
CA PHE A 127 -4.00 -14.50 -11.55
C PHE A 127 -4.86 -15.65 -11.03
N ALA A 128 -5.86 -15.38 -10.20
CA ALA A 128 -6.82 -16.40 -9.75
C ALA A 128 -7.53 -17.05 -10.94
N THR A 129 -8.02 -16.23 -11.88
CA THR A 129 -8.65 -16.72 -13.11
C THR A 129 -7.64 -17.44 -14.01
N MET A 130 -6.42 -16.92 -14.12
CA MET A 130 -5.36 -17.51 -14.95
C MET A 130 -4.93 -18.90 -14.46
N PHE A 131 -4.85 -19.10 -13.14
CA PHE A 131 -4.35 -20.34 -12.54
C PHE A 131 -5.43 -21.35 -12.19
N PHE A 132 -6.62 -20.87 -11.81
CA PHE A 132 -7.69 -21.71 -11.24
C PHE A 132 -9.04 -21.55 -11.97
N GLY A 133 -9.13 -20.70 -12.99
CA GLY A 133 -10.36 -20.53 -13.80
C GLY A 133 -10.68 -21.75 -14.67
N GLU A 134 -11.89 -21.78 -15.25
CA GLU A 134 -12.40 -22.92 -16.03
C GLU A 134 -11.53 -23.27 -17.25
N PHE A 135 -10.85 -22.27 -17.81
CA PHE A 135 -9.93 -22.41 -18.95
C PHE A 135 -8.46 -22.45 -18.53
N ALA A 136 -8.17 -22.50 -17.23
CA ALA A 136 -6.81 -22.72 -16.75
C ALA A 136 -6.34 -24.06 -17.34
N GLY A 137 -5.31 -24.01 -18.19
CA GLY A 137 -4.77 -25.18 -18.85
C GLY A 137 -4.35 -26.18 -17.78
N LYS A 138 -5.21 -27.19 -17.53
CA LYS A 138 -5.00 -28.20 -16.50
C LYS A 138 -3.63 -28.84 -16.74
N ARG A 139 -2.63 -28.49 -15.91
CA ARG A 139 -1.22 -28.95 -15.92
C ARG A 139 -0.17 -28.08 -16.63
N LYS A 140 -0.38 -26.77 -16.83
CA LYS A 140 0.79 -25.91 -17.09
C LYS A 140 1.57 -25.69 -15.79
N GLU A 141 2.84 -26.08 -15.81
CA GLU A 141 3.83 -25.82 -14.74
C GLU A 141 4.49 -24.45 -14.89
N GLU A 142 4.33 -23.82 -16.05
CA GLU A 142 4.80 -22.47 -16.33
C GLU A 142 3.80 -21.66 -17.18
N VAL A 143 3.83 -20.33 -17.03
CA VAL A 143 3.08 -19.39 -17.88
C VAL A 143 3.96 -18.23 -18.29
N GLU A 144 3.83 -17.82 -19.55
CA GLU A 144 4.46 -16.62 -20.06
C GLU A 144 3.59 -15.39 -19.79
N ILE A 145 4.17 -14.38 -19.15
CA ILE A 145 3.57 -13.07 -18.94
C ILE A 145 4.10 -12.13 -20.01
N LYS A 146 3.20 -11.68 -20.89
CA LYS A 146 3.51 -10.81 -22.02
C LYS A 146 3.27 -9.34 -21.70
N ASP A 147 3.94 -8.48 -22.45
CA ASP A 147 3.81 -7.02 -22.40
C ASP A 147 4.10 -6.45 -21.00
N VAL A 148 5.17 -6.95 -20.39
CA VAL A 148 5.69 -6.49 -19.10
C VAL A 148 7.22 -6.55 -19.12
N VAL A 149 7.86 -5.51 -18.59
CA VAL A 149 9.31 -5.46 -18.38
C VAL A 149 9.69 -6.30 -17.15
N TYR A 150 10.71 -7.13 -17.26
CA TYR A 150 11.12 -8.06 -16.21
C TYR A 150 11.37 -7.37 -14.85
N GLU A 151 12.15 -6.29 -14.85
CA GLU A 151 12.49 -5.57 -13.61
C GLU A 151 11.27 -4.91 -12.96
N GLU A 152 10.34 -4.37 -13.77
CA GLU A 152 9.11 -3.77 -13.26
C GLU A 152 8.20 -4.82 -12.61
N PHE A 153 8.16 -6.03 -13.17
CA PHE A 153 7.39 -7.13 -12.61
C PHE A 153 8.00 -7.65 -11.30
N ILE A 154 9.33 -7.72 -11.21
CA ILE A 154 10.02 -8.04 -9.95
C ILE A 154 9.66 -7.03 -8.86
N ASP A 155 9.59 -5.73 -9.19
CA ASP A 155 9.19 -4.71 -8.22
C ASP A 155 7.75 -4.92 -7.75
N LEU A 156 6.82 -5.21 -8.66
CA LEU A 156 5.44 -5.56 -8.29
C LEU A 156 5.39 -6.78 -7.37
N LEU A 157 6.11 -7.85 -7.71
CA LEU A 157 6.15 -9.07 -6.89
C LEU A 157 6.70 -8.78 -5.49
N ASN A 158 7.73 -7.95 -5.38
CA ASN A 158 8.31 -7.56 -4.10
C ASN A 158 7.40 -6.67 -3.24
N VAL A 159 6.49 -5.91 -3.85
CA VAL A 159 5.48 -5.10 -3.13
C VAL A 159 4.39 -5.97 -2.51
N ILE A 160 4.01 -7.05 -3.19
CA ILE A 160 2.99 -7.97 -2.68
C ILE A 160 3.59 -9.08 -1.82
N HIS A 161 4.84 -9.51 -2.06
CA HIS A 161 5.49 -10.59 -1.33
C HIS A 161 5.71 -10.23 0.14
N PRO A 162 5.66 -11.21 1.06
CA PRO A 162 5.95 -10.97 2.47
C PRO A 162 7.37 -10.39 2.63
N GLY A 163 7.47 -9.22 3.26
CA GLY A 163 8.71 -8.42 3.36
C GLY A 163 8.56 -6.91 3.17
N PHE A 164 9.57 -6.16 3.60
CA PHE A 164 9.57 -4.69 3.53
C PHE A 164 10.31 -4.18 2.30
N THR A 165 9.68 -4.29 1.13
CA THR A 165 10.16 -3.60 -0.06
C THR A 165 9.59 -2.19 -0.12
N ALA A 166 10.45 -1.19 -0.03
CA ALA A 166 10.02 0.20 -0.15
C ALA A 166 9.65 0.54 -1.60
N ILE A 167 8.42 1.03 -1.81
CA ILE A 167 8.07 1.73 -3.04
C ILE A 167 8.87 3.02 -3.11
N THR A 168 9.42 3.32 -4.29
CA THR A 168 10.23 4.51 -4.53
C THR A 168 9.60 5.38 -5.60
N ALA A 169 10.07 6.61 -5.77
CA ALA A 169 9.61 7.47 -6.85
C ALA A 169 9.96 6.90 -8.24
N ALA A 170 11.04 6.11 -8.33
CA ALA A 170 11.40 5.44 -9.57
C ALA A 170 10.51 4.25 -9.89
N SER A 171 9.90 3.62 -8.87
CA SER A 171 9.12 2.39 -9.04
C SER A 171 7.61 2.55 -9.00
N VAL A 172 7.10 3.60 -8.34
CA VAL A 172 5.67 3.76 -8.11
C VAL A 172 4.84 3.80 -9.40
N THR A 173 5.36 4.40 -10.47
CA THR A 173 4.64 4.58 -11.73
C THR A 173 4.38 3.25 -12.43
N HIS A 174 5.39 2.38 -12.55
CA HIS A 174 5.21 1.04 -13.14
C HIS A 174 4.48 0.09 -12.20
N ILE A 175 4.67 0.21 -10.88
CA ILE A 175 3.90 -0.57 -9.90
C ILE A 175 2.41 -0.26 -10.04
N LEU A 176 2.00 1.01 -10.13
CA LEU A 176 0.60 1.40 -10.34
C LEU A 176 0.04 0.81 -11.63
N LYS A 177 0.77 0.94 -12.73
CA LYS A 177 0.38 0.38 -14.04
C LYS A 177 0.14 -1.12 -13.97
N LEU A 178 1.09 -1.87 -13.40
CA LEU A 178 0.99 -3.32 -13.32
C LEU A 178 -0.06 -3.77 -12.29
N ALA A 179 -0.13 -3.11 -11.13
CA ALA A 179 -1.14 -3.38 -10.12
C ALA A 179 -2.55 -3.16 -10.66
N HIS A 180 -2.77 -2.10 -11.45
CA HIS A 180 -4.03 -1.88 -12.14
C HIS A 180 -4.30 -2.97 -13.20
N LYS A 181 -3.31 -3.30 -14.04
CA LYS A 181 -3.39 -4.37 -15.06
C LYS A 181 -3.80 -5.72 -14.45
N TYR A 182 -3.25 -6.07 -13.30
CA TYR A 182 -3.53 -7.33 -12.60
C TYR A 182 -4.60 -7.21 -11.50
N GLN A 183 -5.26 -6.05 -11.35
CA GLN A 183 -6.28 -5.79 -10.34
C GLN A 183 -5.83 -6.08 -8.89
N MET A 184 -4.57 -5.73 -8.57
CA MET A 184 -3.98 -5.90 -7.25
C MET A 184 -4.27 -4.69 -6.36
N LYS A 185 -5.35 -4.77 -5.59
CA LYS A 185 -5.85 -3.67 -4.75
C LYS A 185 -4.82 -3.22 -3.72
N GLU A 186 -4.06 -4.15 -3.16
CA GLU A 186 -3.13 -3.87 -2.08
C GLU A 186 -1.87 -3.17 -2.59
N ALA A 187 -1.38 -3.56 -3.78
CA ALA A 187 -0.27 -2.86 -4.43
C ALA A 187 -0.69 -1.43 -4.84
N LEU A 188 -1.93 -1.23 -5.30
CA LEU A 188 -2.48 0.11 -5.55
C LEU A 188 -2.54 0.95 -4.27
N ALA A 189 -3.10 0.41 -3.18
CA ALA A 189 -3.19 1.10 -1.91
C ALA A 189 -1.81 1.45 -1.30
N GLN A 190 -0.83 0.56 -1.41
CA GLN A 190 0.54 0.84 -0.98
C GLN A 190 1.17 1.97 -1.79
N SER A 191 0.96 1.96 -3.11
CA SER A 191 1.44 3.00 -4.02
C SER A 191 0.78 4.35 -3.74
N GLU A 192 -0.53 4.34 -3.49
CA GLU A 192 -1.32 5.51 -3.11
C GLU A 192 -0.78 6.17 -1.83
N ARG A 193 -0.48 5.36 -0.80
CA ARG A 193 0.12 5.85 0.46
C ARG A 193 1.50 6.47 0.25
N PHE A 194 2.31 5.88 -0.61
CA PHE A 194 3.61 6.46 -0.96
C PHE A 194 3.43 7.83 -1.63
N LEU A 195 2.52 7.94 -2.61
CA LEU A 195 2.22 9.19 -3.32
C LEU A 195 1.67 10.29 -2.40
N ILE A 196 0.85 9.92 -1.42
CA ILE A 196 0.34 10.87 -0.41
C ILE A 196 1.49 11.48 0.41
N ARG A 197 2.47 10.66 0.82
CA ARG A 197 3.53 11.08 1.76
C ARG A 197 4.73 11.75 1.08
N THR A 198 5.03 11.38 -0.16
CA THR A 198 6.22 11.88 -0.87
C THR A 198 6.01 13.30 -1.38
N SER A 199 7.06 14.13 -1.35
CA SER A 199 7.09 15.45 -2.01
C SER A 199 7.78 15.40 -3.38
N LYS A 200 8.11 14.20 -3.88
CA LYS A 200 8.87 14.00 -5.13
C LYS A 200 8.04 14.16 -6.41
N PHE A 201 6.73 14.35 -6.28
CA PHE A 201 5.80 14.53 -7.40
C PHE A 201 5.00 15.80 -7.16
N GLU A 202 4.77 16.54 -8.23
CA GLU A 202 3.93 17.73 -8.23
C GLU A 202 2.46 17.35 -8.00
N LYS A 203 1.67 18.33 -7.56
CA LYS A 203 0.23 18.11 -7.27
C LYS A 203 -0.52 17.64 -8.51
N GLU A 204 -0.23 18.22 -9.67
CA GLU A 204 -0.85 17.82 -10.94
C GLU A 204 -0.52 16.37 -11.30
N GLU A 205 0.76 15.96 -11.21
CA GLU A 205 1.17 14.57 -11.48
C GLU A 205 0.46 13.56 -10.57
N LYS A 206 0.33 13.89 -9.28
CA LYS A 206 -0.42 13.07 -8.31
C LYS A 206 -1.89 12.95 -8.69
N LEU A 207 -2.52 14.04 -9.12
CA LEU A 207 -3.93 14.02 -9.55
C LEU A 207 -4.10 13.22 -10.84
N ILE A 208 -3.17 13.32 -11.79
CA ILE A 208 -3.20 12.53 -13.04
C ILE A 208 -3.10 11.04 -12.71
N MET A 209 -2.17 10.64 -11.85
CA MET A 209 -2.07 9.25 -11.37
C MET A 209 -3.32 8.82 -10.61
N ALA A 210 -3.88 9.69 -9.78
CA ALA A 210 -5.09 9.38 -9.03
C ALA A 210 -6.30 9.15 -9.93
N ASP A 211 -6.47 9.96 -10.95
CA ASP A 211 -7.54 9.85 -11.92
C ASP A 211 -7.37 8.58 -12.78
N MET A 212 -6.17 8.35 -13.32
CA MET A 212 -5.86 7.23 -14.19
C MET A 212 -6.05 5.86 -13.52
N TYR A 213 -5.74 5.75 -12.23
CA TYR A 213 -5.79 4.48 -11.49
C TYR A 213 -6.90 4.44 -10.43
N HIS A 214 -7.83 5.41 -10.45
CA HIS A 214 -8.96 5.51 -9.52
C HIS A 214 -8.55 5.52 -8.03
N LEU A 215 -7.51 6.28 -7.70
CA LEU A 215 -6.97 6.43 -6.34
C LEU A 215 -7.68 7.57 -5.60
N GLU A 216 -8.85 7.26 -5.05
CA GLU A 216 -9.76 8.21 -4.41
C GLU A 216 -9.10 9.00 -3.25
N VAL A 217 -8.38 8.31 -2.37
CA VAL A 217 -7.79 8.93 -1.17
C VAL A 217 -6.65 9.88 -1.55
N LEU A 218 -5.86 9.54 -2.57
CA LEU A 218 -4.82 10.41 -3.10
C LEU A 218 -5.42 11.66 -3.72
N SER A 219 -6.49 11.53 -4.51
CA SER A 219 -7.14 12.69 -5.13
C SER A 219 -7.69 13.65 -4.07
N GLU A 220 -8.41 13.13 -3.08
CA GLU A 220 -9.00 13.92 -2.00
C GLU A 220 -7.92 14.62 -1.17
N ARG A 221 -6.89 13.89 -0.73
CA ARG A 221 -5.78 14.48 0.05
C ARG A 221 -5.00 15.52 -0.74
N THR A 222 -4.77 15.28 -2.03
CA THR A 222 -4.02 16.23 -2.87
C THR A 222 -4.82 17.53 -3.06
N LEU A 223 -6.12 17.44 -3.35
CA LEU A 223 -6.99 18.61 -3.50
C LEU A 223 -7.18 19.39 -2.18
N ASN A 224 -7.28 18.69 -1.05
CA ASN A 224 -7.40 19.34 0.26
C ASN A 224 -6.11 20.04 0.70
N ASN A 225 -4.95 19.63 0.17
CA ASN A 225 -3.65 20.27 0.42
C ASN A 225 -3.37 21.45 -0.54
N ILE A 226 -4.37 21.86 -1.34
CA ILE A 226 -4.34 23.09 -2.12
C ILE A 226 -5.09 24.15 -1.33
N PHE A 227 -4.42 25.28 -1.06
CA PHE A 227 -4.93 26.33 -0.17
C PHE A 227 -5.26 27.63 -0.88
N CYS A 228 -4.94 27.78 -2.17
CA CYS A 228 -5.27 29.00 -2.91
C CYS A 228 -5.70 28.72 -4.36
N VAL A 229 -6.44 29.67 -4.93
CA VAL A 229 -6.98 29.57 -6.30
C VAL A 229 -5.86 29.64 -7.35
N PHE A 230 -4.75 30.32 -7.05
CA PHE A 230 -3.60 30.39 -7.94
C PHE A 230 -2.96 29.02 -8.17
N GLU A 231 -2.79 28.21 -7.12
CA GLU A 231 -2.31 26.83 -7.25
C GLU A 231 -3.28 25.95 -8.07
N MET A 232 -4.57 26.28 -8.08
CA MET A 232 -5.55 25.57 -8.91
C MET A 232 -5.51 25.98 -10.38
N SER A 233 -5.08 27.22 -10.70
CA SER A 233 -4.95 27.65 -12.09
C SER A 233 -3.81 26.97 -12.83
N ASP A 234 -2.82 26.46 -12.10
CA ASP A 234 -1.71 25.68 -12.67
C ASP A 234 -2.14 24.25 -13.08
N ILE A 235 -3.32 23.78 -12.61
CA ILE A 235 -3.83 22.45 -12.93
C ILE A 235 -4.64 22.51 -14.23
N THR A 236 -4.12 21.86 -15.28
CA THR A 236 -4.75 21.90 -16.61
C THR A 236 -5.92 20.91 -16.68
N ARG A 237 -7.16 21.43 -16.65
CA ARG A 237 -8.38 20.61 -16.60
C ARG A 237 -8.52 19.59 -17.73
N ASP A 238 -7.99 19.89 -18.91
CA ASP A 238 -8.06 19.02 -20.09
C ASP A 238 -7.28 17.71 -19.93
N ASN A 239 -6.40 17.62 -18.91
CA ASN A 239 -5.64 16.41 -18.60
C ASN A 239 -6.44 15.37 -17.79
N PHE A 240 -7.68 15.68 -17.40
CA PHE A 240 -8.44 14.89 -16.44
C PHE A 240 -9.77 14.38 -17.01
N SER A 241 -10.23 13.26 -16.47
CA SER A 241 -11.58 12.74 -16.69
C SER A 241 -12.64 13.74 -16.21
N ASP A 242 -13.86 13.64 -16.74
CA ASP A 242 -14.99 14.48 -16.32
C ASP A 242 -15.24 14.42 -14.81
N GLN A 243 -15.03 13.24 -14.20
CA GLN A 243 -15.21 13.04 -12.76
C GLN A 243 -14.16 13.81 -11.95
N MET A 244 -12.89 13.73 -12.34
CA MET A 244 -11.82 14.45 -11.66
C MET A 244 -11.91 15.96 -11.92
N ALA A 245 -12.22 16.37 -13.15
CA ALA A 245 -12.44 17.77 -13.50
C ALA A 245 -13.57 18.40 -12.67
N LYS A 246 -14.63 17.63 -12.38
CA LYS A 246 -15.70 18.05 -11.46
C LYS A 246 -15.17 18.26 -10.04
N LYS A 247 -14.43 17.30 -9.47
CA LYS A 247 -13.82 17.43 -8.13
C LYS A 247 -12.89 18.63 -8.01
N ILE A 248 -12.04 18.85 -9.02
CA ILE A 248 -11.16 20.03 -9.12
C ILE A 248 -12.02 21.29 -9.09
N THR A 249 -13.06 21.36 -9.91
CA THR A 249 -13.96 22.52 -10.00
C THR A 249 -14.67 22.81 -8.67
N GLU A 250 -15.20 21.77 -8.01
CA GLU A 250 -15.83 21.90 -6.69
C GLU A 250 -14.85 22.44 -5.64
N ARG A 251 -13.61 21.96 -5.61
CA ARG A 251 -12.59 22.49 -4.70
C ARG A 251 -12.19 23.92 -5.06
N THR A 252 -12.12 24.29 -6.34
CA THR A 252 -11.86 25.67 -6.77
C THR A 252 -12.94 26.61 -6.23
N TRP A 253 -14.22 26.26 -6.38
CA TRP A 253 -15.32 27.08 -5.85
C TRP A 253 -15.26 27.22 -4.33
N LYS A 254 -15.00 26.12 -3.63
CA LYS A 254 -14.83 26.13 -2.17
C LYS A 254 -13.73 27.09 -1.72
N LEU A 255 -12.60 27.13 -2.42
CA LEU A 255 -11.50 28.07 -2.14
C LEU A 255 -11.89 29.54 -2.40
N ILE A 256 -12.68 29.80 -3.45
CA ILE A 256 -13.19 31.14 -3.76
C ILE A 256 -14.16 31.62 -2.68
N ASP A 257 -15.05 30.75 -2.21
CA ASP A 257 -15.99 31.06 -1.13
C ASP A 257 -15.25 31.29 0.19
N GLU A 258 -14.31 30.41 0.55
CA GLU A 258 -13.42 30.58 1.72
C GLU A 258 -12.67 31.92 1.70
N TYR A 259 -12.17 32.33 0.52
CA TYR A 259 -11.50 33.62 0.35
C TYR A 259 -12.46 34.81 0.53
N ARG A 260 -13.67 34.73 -0.05
CA ARG A 260 -14.69 35.79 0.07
C ARG A 260 -15.17 35.97 1.50
N ASP A 261 -15.42 34.88 2.22
CA ASP A 261 -15.87 34.91 3.61
C ASP A 261 -14.82 35.54 4.53
N ASN A 262 -13.53 35.27 4.29
CA ASN A 262 -12.44 35.90 5.05
C ASN A 262 -12.35 37.41 4.79
N HIS A 263 -12.58 37.89 3.56
CA HIS A 263 -12.56 39.32 3.25
C HIS A 263 -13.80 40.05 3.79
N ASN A 264 -14.96 39.39 3.83
CA ASN A 264 -16.18 39.95 4.42
C ASN A 264 -16.14 40.00 5.96
N ASN A 265 -15.29 39.18 6.60
CA ASN A 265 -15.12 39.18 8.06
C ASN A 265 -14.10 40.22 8.57
N GLU A 266 -13.26 40.79 7.70
CA GLU A 266 -12.41 41.94 8.05
C GLU A 266 -13.19 43.26 8.10
N ASP A 267 -14.41 43.33 7.56
CA ASP A 267 -15.29 44.51 7.55
C ASP A 267 -16.33 44.56 8.70
N VAL A 268 -16.18 43.75 9.77
CA VAL A 268 -17.12 43.73 10.92
C VAL A 268 -16.50 44.25 12.23
N CYS A 269 -15.31 44.85 12.18
CA CYS A 269 -14.77 45.64 13.30
C CYS A 269 -14.36 47.05 12.82
N ASP A 270 -15.33 47.94 12.66
CA ASP A 270 -15.22 49.37 12.99
C ASP A 270 -16.61 50.02 13.11
#